data_AF-C7YND0-F1
#
_entry.id   AF-C7YND0-F1
#
_cell.length_a   1.000
_cell.length_b   1.000
_cell.length_c   1.000
_cell.angle_alpha   90.00
_cell.angle_beta   90.00
_cell.angle_gamma   90.00
#
_symmetry.space_group_name_H-M   'P 1'
#
loop_
_entity.id
_entity.type
_entity.pdbx_description
1 polymer ?
#
loop_
_entity_poly.entity_id
_entity_poly.type
_entity_poly.pdbx_seq_one_letter_code
_entity_poly.pdbx_strand_id
1 'polypeptide(L)'
;MSQSLRPYLQCVRSSLTAALTLSNFASQTAERHNVPEIEAQTSPEVLLQPLTIARNENERVLIEPSINSVRISIKIKQADEIEHILVHKFTRFLTQRAESFFILRRKPIKGYDISFLITNFHTEEMLKHKLVDFIIQFMEEVDKEISEMKLFLNARARFVAESFLTPFD
;
A
#
# COMPACT_ATOMS: atom_id res chain seq x y z
N MET A 1 -6.39 21.13 8.70
CA MET A 1 -6.98 19.82 8.33
C MET A 1 -6.16 18.61 8.83
N SER A 2 -5.51 18.68 10.00
CA SER A 2 -4.81 17.52 10.60
C SER A 2 -5.74 16.57 11.38
N GLN A 3 -6.99 16.96 11.63
CA GLN A 3 -7.90 16.22 12.51
C GLN A 3 -8.48 14.93 11.90
N SER A 4 -8.46 14.74 10.57
CA SER A 4 -9.05 13.55 9.92
C SER A 4 -8.09 12.39 9.67
N LEU A 5 -6.77 12.61 9.73
CA LEU A 5 -5.78 11.55 9.47
C LEU A 5 -5.82 10.46 10.55
N ARG A 6 -5.81 10.87 11.82
CA ARG A 6 -5.80 9.93 12.95
C ARG A 6 -7.05 9.03 12.99
N PRO A 7 -8.29 9.54 12.85
CA PRO A 7 -9.48 8.69 12.74
C PRO A 7 -9.43 7.74 11.53
N TYR A 8 -8.93 8.20 10.39
CA TYR A 8 -8.78 7.38 9.19
C TYR A 8 -7.83 6.19 9.42
N LEU A 9 -6.62 6.45 9.93
CA LEU A 9 -5.64 5.41 10.23
C LEU A 9 -6.11 4.46 11.33
N GLN A 10 -6.83 4.96 12.33
CA GLN A 10 -7.44 4.11 13.36
C GLN A 10 -8.50 3.18 12.78
N CYS A 11 -9.35 3.68 11.88
CA CYS A 11 -10.34 2.85 11.17
C CYS A 11 -9.68 1.77 10.31
N VAL A 12 -8.62 2.13 9.56
CA VAL A 12 -7.83 1.17 8.77
C VAL A 12 -7.20 0.12 9.69
N ARG A 13 -6.58 0.53 10.80
CA ARG A 13 -5.95 -0.36 11.79
C ARG A 13 -6.95 -1.37 12.37
N SER A 14 -8.12 -0.91 12.81
CA SER A 14 -9.16 -1.78 13.34
C SER A 14 -9.65 -2.77 12.28
N SER A 15 -9.84 -2.31 11.05
CA SER A 15 -10.31 -3.14 9.93
C SER A 15 -9.27 -4.18 9.52
N LEU A 16 -7.99 -3.82 9.47
CA LEU A 16 -6.88 -4.75 9.21
C LEU A 16 -6.74 -5.79 10.32
N THR A 17 -6.90 -5.38 11.58
CA THR A 17 -6.84 -6.31 12.73
C THR A 17 -7.96 -7.36 12.65
N ALA A 18 -9.15 -6.95 12.20
CA ALA A 18 -10.27 -7.86 11.97
C ALA A 18 -10.09 -8.73 10.71
N ALA A 19 -9.52 -8.18 9.64
CA ALA A 19 -9.30 -8.89 8.38
C ALA A 19 -8.17 -9.93 8.45
N LEU A 20 -7.14 -9.69 9.26
CA LEU A 20 -5.98 -10.59 9.42
C LEU A 20 -6.26 -11.74 10.41
N THR A 21 -7.39 -12.41 10.23
CA THR A 21 -7.75 -13.67 10.89
C THR A 21 -7.64 -14.82 9.89
N LEU A 22 -6.43 -15.02 9.39
CA LEU A 22 -6.13 -15.98 8.32
C LEU A 22 -5.95 -17.39 8.88
N SER A 23 -6.35 -18.38 8.10
CA SER A 23 -6.09 -19.79 8.37
C SER A 23 -5.52 -20.47 7.12
N ASN A 24 -4.65 -21.48 7.33
CA ASN A 24 -4.18 -22.30 6.22
C ASN A 24 -5.36 -23.02 5.55
N PHE A 25 -5.48 -22.87 4.22
CA PHE A 25 -6.58 -23.38 3.42
C PHE A 25 -6.05 -23.97 2.11
N ALA A 26 -6.35 -25.24 1.85
CA ALA A 26 -5.95 -25.91 0.61
C ALA A 26 -6.89 -25.53 -0.54
N SER A 27 -6.35 -25.42 -1.76
CA SER A 27 -7.13 -25.10 -2.95
C SER A 27 -8.20 -26.16 -3.20
N GLN A 28 -9.44 -25.73 -3.45
CA GLN A 28 -10.53 -26.64 -3.81
C GLN A 28 -10.52 -27.06 -5.29
N THR A 29 -9.88 -26.27 -6.15
CA THR A 29 -9.88 -26.50 -7.61
C THR A 29 -8.69 -27.29 -8.12
N ALA A 30 -7.57 -27.27 -7.39
CA ALA A 30 -6.33 -27.92 -7.79
C ALA A 30 -5.78 -28.78 -6.66
N GLU A 31 -5.58 -30.07 -6.94
CA GLU A 31 -5.06 -31.02 -5.97
C GLU A 31 -3.66 -30.61 -5.50
N ARG A 32 -3.41 -30.66 -4.18
CA ARG A 32 -2.11 -30.35 -3.55
C ARG A 32 -1.59 -28.93 -3.77
N HIS A 33 -2.44 -28.02 -4.21
CA HIS A 33 -2.10 -26.60 -4.33
C HIS A 33 -2.57 -25.82 -3.11
N ASN A 34 -1.79 -24.81 -2.72
CA ASN A 34 -2.18 -23.78 -1.76
C ASN A 34 -1.92 -22.44 -2.42
N VAL A 35 -2.99 -21.73 -2.73
CA VAL A 35 -2.94 -20.45 -3.43
C VAL A 35 -3.66 -19.40 -2.60
N PRO A 36 -3.22 -18.13 -2.64
CA PRO A 36 -3.96 -17.05 -2.01
C PRO A 36 -5.32 -16.91 -2.69
N GLU A 37 -6.39 -17.28 -1.98
CA GLU A 37 -7.75 -17.34 -2.54
C GLU A 37 -8.22 -15.97 -3.05
N ILE A 38 -7.75 -14.87 -2.46
CA ILE A 38 -8.06 -13.51 -2.92
C ILE A 38 -7.48 -13.16 -4.31
N GLU A 39 -6.40 -13.81 -4.73
CA GLU A 39 -5.85 -13.67 -6.08
C GLU A 39 -6.44 -14.69 -7.05
N ALA A 40 -6.75 -15.91 -6.59
CA ALA A 40 -7.31 -16.96 -7.45
C ALA A 40 -8.78 -16.70 -7.82
N GLN A 41 -9.59 -16.22 -6.86
CA GLN A 41 -11.02 -15.93 -7.02
C GLN A 41 -11.85 -17.09 -7.62
N THR A 42 -11.43 -18.34 -7.36
CA THR A 42 -12.09 -19.54 -7.87
C THR A 42 -13.19 -20.06 -6.95
N SER A 43 -13.08 -19.80 -5.64
CA SER A 43 -13.96 -20.32 -4.60
C SER A 43 -14.70 -19.16 -3.93
N PRO A 44 -15.89 -18.76 -4.40
CA PRO A 44 -16.55 -17.53 -3.93
C PRO A 44 -16.93 -17.56 -2.45
N GLU A 45 -17.18 -18.74 -1.88
CA GLU A 45 -17.58 -18.93 -0.48
C GLU A 45 -16.46 -18.62 0.53
N VAL A 46 -15.20 -18.58 0.08
CA VAL A 46 -14.05 -18.23 0.93
C VAL A 46 -13.57 -16.79 0.75
N LEU A 47 -14.22 -16.04 -0.16
CA LEU A 47 -14.01 -14.61 -0.34
C LEU A 47 -14.93 -13.83 0.59
N LEU A 48 -14.37 -12.87 1.32
CA LEU A 48 -15.14 -11.99 2.20
C LEU A 48 -15.48 -10.67 1.49
N GLN A 49 -16.43 -9.93 2.05
CA GLN A 49 -16.87 -8.67 1.49
C GLN A 49 -15.71 -7.66 1.44
N PRO A 50 -15.39 -7.08 0.26
CA PRO A 50 -14.42 -6.01 0.16
C PRO A 50 -14.86 -4.77 0.95
N LEU A 51 -13.92 -4.17 1.67
CA LEU A 51 -14.13 -2.96 2.47
C LEU A 51 -13.30 -1.81 1.90
N THR A 52 -13.94 -0.67 1.65
CA THR A 52 -13.24 0.55 1.25
C THR A 52 -13.34 1.59 2.37
N ILE A 53 -12.19 2.08 2.82
CA ILE A 53 -12.09 3.15 3.81
C ILE A 53 -11.50 4.34 3.08
N ALA A 54 -12.23 5.45 2.99
CA ALA A 54 -11.80 6.66 2.32
C ALA A 54 -11.70 7.81 3.31
N ARG A 55 -10.59 8.56 3.26
CA ARG A 55 -10.46 9.83 3.97
C ARG A 55 -11.03 10.99 3.16
N ASN A 56 -10.84 10.92 1.84
CA ASN A 56 -11.38 11.83 0.83
C ASN A 56 -11.42 11.10 -0.53
N GLU A 57 -11.78 11.79 -1.61
CA GLU A 57 -11.87 11.20 -2.96
C GLU A 57 -10.53 10.66 -3.50
N ASN A 58 -9.42 11.21 -3.02
CA ASN A 58 -8.06 10.94 -3.48
C ASN A 58 -7.27 9.99 -2.57
N GLU A 59 -7.68 9.85 -1.31
CA GLU A 59 -7.03 9.00 -0.31
C GLU A 59 -8.00 7.93 0.19
N ARG A 60 -7.72 6.66 -0.18
CA ARG A 60 -8.53 5.52 0.23
C ARG A 60 -7.73 4.23 0.27
N VAL A 61 -8.17 3.31 1.12
CA VAL A 61 -7.67 1.93 1.20
C VAL A 61 -8.80 0.98 0.86
N LEU A 62 -8.51 0.01 0.00
CA LEU A 62 -9.36 -1.15 -0.27
C LEU A 62 -8.75 -2.37 0.43
N ILE A 63 -9.56 -3.04 1.25
CA ILE A 63 -9.21 -4.27 1.95
C ILE A 63 -10.10 -5.37 1.38
N GLU A 64 -9.48 -6.39 0.80
CA GLU A 64 -10.15 -7.55 0.21
C GLU A 64 -9.70 -8.78 1.01
N PRO A 65 -10.51 -9.25 1.96
CA PRO A 65 -10.16 -10.40 2.77
C PRO A 65 -10.65 -11.72 2.15
N SER A 66 -9.97 -12.80 2.46
CA SER A 66 -10.38 -14.19 2.20
C SER A 66 -9.93 -15.08 3.37
N ILE A 67 -10.24 -16.38 3.30
CA ILE A 67 -9.90 -17.34 4.36
C ILE A 67 -8.39 -17.47 4.66
N ASN A 68 -7.53 -17.40 3.64
CA ASN A 68 -6.09 -17.64 3.77
C ASN A 68 -5.22 -16.46 3.33
N SER A 69 -5.82 -15.40 2.82
CA SER A 69 -5.08 -14.23 2.34
C SER A 69 -5.91 -12.95 2.37
N VAL A 70 -5.24 -11.81 2.56
CA VAL A 70 -5.84 -10.47 2.49
C VAL A 70 -5.03 -9.63 1.51
N ARG A 71 -5.73 -8.98 0.58
CA ARG A 71 -5.16 -7.97 -0.31
C ARG A 71 -5.51 -6.58 0.20
N ILE A 72 -4.51 -5.71 0.28
CA ILE A 72 -4.64 -4.35 0.79
C ILE A 72 -4.12 -3.41 -0.29
N SER A 73 -4.99 -2.59 -0.87
CA SER A 73 -4.63 -1.65 -1.93
C SER A 73 -4.80 -0.22 -1.46
N ILE A 74 -3.76 0.59 -1.61
CA ILE A 74 -3.68 1.96 -1.08
C ILE A 74 -3.62 2.94 -2.23
N LYS A 75 -4.50 3.94 -2.19
CA LYS A 75 -4.45 5.12 -3.03
C LYS A 75 -3.85 6.26 -2.22
N ILE A 76 -2.70 6.75 -2.67
CA ILE A 76 -1.88 7.77 -2.03
C ILE A 76 -2.35 9.14 -2.53
N LYS A 77 -2.29 10.14 -1.65
CA LYS A 77 -2.62 11.52 -2.00
C LYS A 77 -1.69 12.04 -3.10
N GLN A 78 -2.27 12.65 -4.13
CA GLN A 78 -1.53 13.30 -5.23
C GLN A 78 -2.18 14.65 -5.51
N ALA A 79 -1.53 15.74 -5.08
CA ALA A 79 -2.10 17.09 -5.20
C ALA A 79 -1.79 17.76 -6.55
N ASP A 80 -0.71 17.36 -7.22
CA ASP A 80 -0.29 17.90 -8.52
C ASP A 80 0.45 16.86 -9.38
N GLU A 81 0.82 17.26 -10.60
CA GLU A 81 1.51 16.39 -11.56
C GLU A 81 2.89 15.94 -11.05
N ILE A 82 3.58 16.77 -10.27
CA ILE A 82 4.88 16.42 -9.70
C ILE A 82 4.69 15.28 -8.70
N GLU A 83 3.74 15.42 -7.77
CA GLU A 83 3.42 14.36 -6.80
C GLU A 83 2.95 13.07 -7.49
N HIS A 84 2.14 13.17 -8.55
CA HIS A 84 1.74 12.00 -9.34
C HIS A 84 2.97 11.24 -9.88
N ILE A 85 3.95 11.95 -10.44
CA ILE A 85 5.19 11.33 -10.95
C ILE A 85 6.06 10.78 -9.81
N LEU A 86 6.16 11.51 -8.69
CA LEU A 86 6.94 11.08 -7.53
C LEU A 86 6.35 9.81 -6.91
N VAL A 87 5.03 9.75 -6.69
CA VAL A 87 4.34 8.56 -6.19
C VAL A 87 4.56 7.40 -7.14
N HIS A 88 4.36 7.59 -8.44
CA HIS A 88 4.58 6.53 -9.43
C HIS A 88 6.03 6.00 -9.43
N LYS A 89 7.04 6.87 -9.31
CA LYS A 89 8.45 6.42 -9.23
C LYS A 89 8.75 5.73 -7.90
N PHE A 90 8.23 6.25 -6.79
CA PHE A 90 8.42 5.68 -5.46
C PHE A 90 7.81 4.28 -5.34
N THR A 91 6.54 4.11 -5.74
CA THR A 91 5.89 2.79 -5.70
C THR A 91 6.53 1.81 -6.68
N ARG A 92 6.97 2.27 -7.86
CA ARG A 92 7.74 1.44 -8.80
C ARG A 92 9.07 0.98 -8.20
N PHE A 93 9.76 1.84 -7.48
CA PHE A 93 11.01 1.49 -6.79
C PHE A 93 10.80 0.42 -5.71
N LEU A 94 9.72 0.52 -4.94
CA LEU A 94 9.37 -0.47 -3.92
C LEU A 94 8.98 -1.82 -4.56
N THR A 95 8.14 -1.80 -5.59
CA THR A 95 7.67 -3.02 -6.27
C THR A 95 8.80 -3.79 -6.97
N GLN A 96 9.85 -3.11 -7.43
CA GLN A 96 11.07 -3.75 -7.93
C GLN A 96 11.84 -4.55 -6.86
N ARG A 97 11.57 -4.31 -5.57
CA ARG A 97 12.19 -5.00 -4.44
C ARG A 97 11.22 -5.92 -3.69
N ALA A 98 10.09 -6.25 -4.33
CA ALA A 98 9.06 -7.12 -3.73
C ALA A 98 9.57 -8.52 -3.34
N GLU A 99 10.73 -8.97 -3.85
CA GLU A 99 11.35 -10.24 -3.40
C GLU A 99 11.90 -10.14 -1.98
N SER A 100 12.59 -9.05 -1.65
CA SER A 100 13.04 -8.78 -0.27
C SER A 100 11.88 -8.30 0.61
N PHE A 101 10.88 -7.67 -0.01
CA PHE A 101 9.71 -7.15 0.66
C PHE A 101 8.48 -8.01 0.33
N PHE A 102 8.49 -9.22 0.89
CA PHE A 102 7.68 -10.36 0.49
C PHE A 102 6.15 -10.22 0.67
N ILE A 103 5.68 -9.21 1.41
CA ILE A 103 4.25 -8.88 1.51
C ILE A 103 3.78 -7.92 0.40
N LEU A 104 4.69 -7.40 -0.43
CA LEU A 104 4.37 -6.43 -1.48
C LEU A 104 3.97 -7.13 -2.79
N ARG A 105 2.87 -6.66 -3.40
CA ARG A 105 2.43 -7.15 -4.70
C ARG A 105 3.24 -6.48 -5.81
N ARG A 106 3.75 -7.26 -6.78
CA ARG A 106 4.57 -6.76 -7.90
C ARG A 106 3.85 -5.74 -8.80
N LYS A 107 2.52 -5.82 -8.87
CA LYS A 107 1.66 -4.86 -9.57
C LYS A 107 0.55 -4.42 -8.62
N PRO A 108 0.22 -3.12 -8.54
CA PRO A 108 -0.94 -2.67 -7.79
C PRO A 108 -2.25 -3.11 -8.48
N ILE A 109 -3.35 -3.06 -7.74
CA ILE A 109 -4.69 -3.18 -8.29
C ILE A 109 -5.03 -1.92 -9.10
N LYS A 110 -5.81 -2.09 -10.17
CA LYS A 110 -6.21 -0.98 -11.05
C LYS A 110 -6.91 0.12 -10.24
N GLY A 111 -6.45 1.36 -10.38
CA GLY A 111 -6.99 2.51 -9.66
C GLY A 111 -6.42 2.74 -8.25
N TYR A 112 -5.39 1.99 -7.87
CA TYR A 112 -4.60 2.14 -6.65
C TYR A 112 -3.10 2.24 -7.00
N ASP A 113 -2.30 2.81 -6.11
CA ASP A 113 -0.89 3.11 -6.37
C ASP A 113 0.05 2.00 -5.91
N ILE A 114 -0.34 1.30 -4.83
CA ILE A 114 0.42 0.19 -4.26
C ILE A 114 -0.53 -0.84 -3.64
N SER A 115 -0.16 -2.11 -3.73
CA SER A 115 -0.92 -3.20 -3.13
C SER A 115 -0.02 -4.16 -2.35
N PHE A 116 -0.52 -4.62 -1.21
CA PHE A 116 0.08 -5.67 -0.38
C PHE A 116 -0.76 -6.93 -0.46
N LEU A 117 -0.10 -8.08 -0.35
CA LEU A 117 -0.71 -9.40 -0.26
C LEU A 117 -0.16 -10.09 0.99
N ILE A 118 -1.03 -10.28 1.98
CA ILE A 118 -0.69 -10.99 3.22
C ILE A 118 -1.37 -12.36 3.18
N THR A 119 -0.61 -13.43 3.39
CA THR A 119 -1.10 -14.81 3.42
C THR A 119 -1.02 -15.39 4.83
N ASN A 120 -1.61 -16.57 5.05
CA ASN A 120 -1.51 -17.28 6.31
C ASN A 120 -0.04 -17.56 6.69
N PHE A 121 0.82 -17.89 5.71
CA PHE A 121 2.26 -18.12 5.94
C PHE A 121 2.94 -16.90 6.58
N HIS A 122 2.61 -15.69 6.13
CA HIS A 122 3.14 -14.46 6.73
C HIS A 122 2.70 -14.30 8.19
N THR A 123 1.45 -14.65 8.52
CA THR A 123 0.94 -14.56 9.90
C THR A 123 1.38 -15.71 10.80
N GLU A 124 1.88 -16.81 10.22
CA GLU A 124 2.50 -17.93 10.93
C GLU A 124 3.96 -17.60 11.31
N GLU A 125 4.70 -16.93 10.43
CA GLU A 125 6.10 -16.53 10.66
C GLU A 125 6.25 -15.20 11.40
N MET A 126 5.31 -14.27 11.23
CA MET A 126 5.37 -12.93 11.82
C MET A 126 4.17 -12.63 12.69
N LEU A 127 4.40 -11.78 13.68
CA LEU A 127 3.34 -11.29 14.56
C LEU A 127 2.37 -10.40 13.78
N LYS A 128 1.10 -10.81 13.70
CA LYS A 128 0.05 -10.07 12.97
C LYS A 128 -0.05 -8.58 13.34
N HIS A 129 0.15 -8.25 14.62
CA HIS A 129 0.08 -6.85 15.07
C HIS A 129 1.24 -6.01 14.53
N LYS A 130 2.42 -6.63 14.30
CA LYS A 130 3.56 -5.96 13.65
C LYS A 130 3.32 -5.73 12.16
N LEU A 131 2.62 -6.64 11.48
CA LEU A 131 2.17 -6.41 10.10
C LEU A 131 1.18 -5.25 10.01
N VAL A 132 0.22 -5.18 10.93
CA VAL A 132 -0.71 -4.04 11.01
C VAL A 132 0.05 -2.74 11.29
N ASP A 133 0.94 -2.74 12.28
CA ASP A 133 1.77 -1.57 12.61
C ASP A 133 2.58 -1.11 11.40
N PHE A 134 3.19 -2.04 10.68
CA PHE A 134 3.95 -1.77 9.49
C PHE A 134 3.10 -1.09 8.39
N ILE A 135 1.91 -1.60 8.09
CA ILE A 135 1.03 -1.00 7.07
C ILE A 135 0.60 0.41 7.48
N ILE A 136 0.28 0.62 8.75
CA ILE A 136 -0.10 1.95 9.26
C ILE A 136 1.09 2.92 9.22
N GLN A 137 2.28 2.47 9.63
CA GLN A 137 3.50 3.27 9.55
C GLN A 137 3.82 3.63 8.10
N PHE A 138 3.72 2.68 7.17
CA PHE A 138 3.89 2.93 5.75
C PHE A 138 2.94 4.02 5.25
N MET A 139 1.66 3.97 5.62
CA MET A 139 0.67 4.99 5.25
C MET A 139 1.01 6.37 5.85
N GLU A 140 1.59 6.43 7.05
CA GLU A 140 2.00 7.70 7.68
C GLU A 140 3.27 8.30 7.08
N GLU A 141 4.22 7.46 6.65
CA GLU A 141 5.53 7.87 6.17
C GLU A 141 5.52 8.25 4.69
N VAL A 142 4.71 7.57 3.87
CA VAL A 142 4.65 7.83 2.42
C VAL A 142 4.31 9.28 2.10
N ASP A 143 3.31 9.86 2.79
CA ASP A 143 2.92 11.26 2.55
C ASP A 143 4.05 12.24 2.89
N LYS A 144 4.82 11.94 3.95
CA LYS A 144 5.97 12.75 4.37
C LYS A 144 7.11 12.63 3.37
N GLU A 145 7.46 11.42 2.97
CA GLU A 145 8.54 11.14 2.02
C GLU A 145 8.27 11.80 0.66
N ILE A 146 7.03 11.74 0.15
CA ILE A 146 6.64 12.40 -1.10
C ILE A 146 6.74 13.92 -0.97
N SER A 147 6.32 14.48 0.16
CA SER A 147 6.43 15.91 0.44
C SER A 147 7.89 16.36 0.51
N GLU A 148 8.76 15.58 1.17
CA GLU A 148 10.20 15.83 1.27
C GLU A 148 10.88 15.74 -0.09
N MET A 149 10.62 14.69 -0.88
CA MET A 149 11.13 14.55 -2.25
C MET A 149 10.77 15.76 -3.12
N LYS A 150 9.54 16.27 -3.01
CA LYS A 150 9.09 17.46 -3.74
C LYS A 150 9.86 18.72 -3.31
N LEU A 151 10.08 18.91 -2.01
CA LEU A 151 10.86 20.03 -1.48
C LEU A 151 12.32 19.96 -1.98
N PHE A 152 12.94 18.78 -1.95
CA PHE A 152 14.29 18.58 -2.46
C PHE A 152 14.39 18.86 -3.96
N LEU A 153 13.42 18.40 -4.75
CA LEU A 153 13.36 18.66 -6.19
C LEU A 153 13.32 20.16 -6.48
N ASN A 154 12.42 20.90 -5.80
CA ASN A 154 12.28 22.34 -5.98
C ASN A 154 13.53 23.12 -5.54
N ALA A 155 14.11 22.75 -4.40
CA ALA A 155 15.35 23.36 -3.92
C ALA A 155 16.50 23.13 -4.91
N ARG A 156 16.62 21.91 -5.47
CA ARG A 156 17.63 21.58 -6.47
C ARG A 156 17.42 22.33 -7.78
N ALA A 157 16.19 22.45 -8.24
CA ALA A 157 15.85 23.22 -9.44
C ALA A 157 16.25 24.70 -9.29
N ARG A 158 15.97 25.30 -8.14
CA ARG A 158 16.41 26.68 -7.82
C ARG A 158 17.93 26.82 -7.85
N PHE A 159 18.63 25.94 -7.16
CA PHE A 159 20.10 25.94 -7.13
C PHE A 159 20.72 25.83 -8.54
N VAL A 160 20.17 24.97 -9.38
CA VAL A 160 20.62 24.81 -10.77
C VAL A 160 20.35 26.07 -11.59
N ALA A 161 19.19 26.70 -11.42
CA ALA A 161 18.85 27.94 -12.11
C ALA A 161 19.76 29.10 -11.70
N GLU A 162 20.00 29.29 -10.40
CA GLU A 162 20.91 30.32 -9.87
C GLU A 162 22.34 30.10 -10.38
N SER A 163 22.84 28.86 -10.32
CA SER A 163 24.19 28.52 -10.80
C SER A 163 24.35 28.73 -12.31
N PHE A 164 23.29 28.47 -13.09
CA PHE A 164 23.31 28.70 -14.53
C PHE A 164 23.29 30.19 -14.87
N LEU A 165 22.61 31.02 -14.08
CA LEU A 165 22.50 32.46 -14.32
C LEU A 165 23.69 33.28 -13.79
N THR A 166 24.40 32.78 -12.78
CA THR A 166 25.56 33.46 -12.15
C THR A 166 26.62 33.97 -13.17
N PRO A 167 26.96 33.26 -14.26
CA PRO A 167 27.95 33.76 -15.24
C PRO A 167 27.44 34.91 -16.13
N PHE A 168 26.15 35.23 -16.10
CA PHE A 168 25.52 36.26 -16.92
C PHE A 168 25.26 37.57 -16.15
N ASP A 169 25.53 37.58 -14.84
CA ASP A 169 25.57 38.78 -13.99
C ASP A 169 26.99 39.40 -13.98
#